data_AF-A0A379GHA1-F1
#
_entry.id   AF-A0A379GHA1-F1
#
_cell.length_a   1.000
_cell.length_b   1.000
_cell.length_c   1.000
_cell.angle_alpha   90.00
_cell.angle_beta   90.00
_cell.angle_gamma   90.00
#
_symmetry.space_group_name_H-M   'P 1'
#
loop_
_entity.id
_entity.type
_entity.pdbx_description
1 polymer ?
#
loop_
_entity_poly.entity_id
_entity_poly.type
_entity_poly.pdbx_seq_one_letter_code
_entity_poly.pdbx_strand_id
1 'polypeptide(L)'
;MVLVIQEWFMLIIKVKYANIGSGYNYSNDWHEFNYSLNGGVVAHAGGITLTQPLGDTNILIKANDANNIKVENANGILTDNNGYAVLPFASTYKNNRVSLDVNSLEENIELENTIINVVPTKGALVEANFKTNIGYRAMVTLSKKDGAIIPFGAMVVDEERSVSGIVGDNGNVFISGLATCW
;
A
#
# COMPACT_ATOMS: atom_id res chain seq x y z
N MET A 1 -21.84 0.95 -52.56
CA MET A 1 -20.41 0.76 -52.27
C MET A 1 -20.17 1.29 -50.87
N VAL A 2 -20.06 0.39 -49.89
CA VAL A 2 -19.90 0.78 -48.48
C VAL A 2 -18.40 0.94 -48.23
N LEU A 3 -17.98 2.17 -47.99
CA LEU A 3 -16.61 2.52 -47.65
C LEU A 3 -16.39 2.14 -46.17
N VAL A 4 -15.54 1.15 -45.91
CA VAL A 4 -15.15 0.76 -44.56
C VAL A 4 -14.15 1.79 -44.04
N ILE A 5 -14.43 2.33 -42.86
CA ILE A 5 -13.72 3.43 -42.20
C ILE A 5 -12.49 2.83 -41.51
N GLN A 6 -11.33 3.47 -41.61
CA GLN A 6 -10.11 3.09 -40.88
C GLN A 6 -10.40 3.06 -39.36
N GLU A 7 -10.33 1.90 -38.74
CA GLU A 7 -10.41 1.77 -37.28
C GLU A 7 -9.03 1.53 -36.69
N TRP A 8 -8.63 2.42 -35.77
CA TRP A 8 -7.42 2.29 -34.95
C TRP A 8 -7.84 1.87 -33.54
N PHE A 9 -7.27 0.78 -33.04
CA PHE A 9 -7.48 0.34 -31.67
C PHE A 9 -6.18 0.49 -30.87
N MET A 10 -6.25 1.18 -29.73
CA MET A 10 -5.13 1.33 -28.81
C MET A 10 -5.60 1.09 -27.38
N LEU A 11 -4.90 0.21 -26.68
CA LEU A 11 -5.15 -0.15 -25.28
C LEU A 11 -3.89 0.09 -24.47
N ILE A 12 -4.01 0.83 -23.36
CA ILE A 12 -2.93 1.05 -22.39
C ILE A 12 -3.44 0.65 -21.01
N ILE A 13 -2.72 -0.24 -20.35
CA ILE A 13 -3.02 -0.73 -19.00
C ILE A 13 -1.85 -0.40 -18.08
N LYS A 14 -2.15 0.16 -16.90
CA LYS A 14 -1.18 0.36 -15.83
C LYS A 14 -1.26 -0.80 -14.85
N VAL A 15 -0.17 -1.52 -14.67
CA VAL A 15 -0.06 -2.63 -13.71
C VAL A 15 0.94 -2.28 -12.60
N LYS A 16 1.01 -3.12 -11.56
CA LYS A 16 1.83 -2.92 -10.35
C LYS A 16 3.29 -2.56 -10.65
N TYR A 17 3.88 -3.18 -11.67
CA TYR A 17 5.31 -3.09 -11.96
C TYR A 17 5.65 -2.48 -13.33
N ALA A 18 4.65 -2.14 -14.16
CA ALA A 18 4.87 -1.68 -15.53
C ALA A 18 3.59 -1.07 -16.13
N ASN A 19 3.74 -0.40 -17.27
CA ASN A 19 2.67 -0.02 -18.17
C ASN A 19 2.78 -0.88 -19.44
N ILE A 20 1.66 -1.44 -19.87
CA ILE A 20 1.58 -2.29 -21.06
C ILE A 20 0.67 -1.61 -22.08
N GLY A 21 1.16 -1.44 -23.30
CA GLY A 21 0.40 -0.89 -24.41
C GLY A 21 0.31 -1.90 -25.56
N SER A 22 -0.87 -2.03 -26.17
CA SER A 22 -1.11 -2.82 -27.38
C SER A 22 -1.94 -1.98 -28.35
N GLY A 23 -1.58 -1.99 -29.63
CA GLY A 23 -2.32 -1.26 -30.65
C GLY A 23 -2.31 -1.98 -31.97
N TYR A 24 -3.44 -1.93 -32.67
CA TYR A 24 -3.61 -2.51 -34.00
C TYR A 24 -4.08 -1.43 -34.97
N ASN A 25 -3.39 -1.32 -36.10
CA ASN A 25 -3.69 -0.37 -37.16
C ASN A 25 -3.95 -1.10 -38.47
N TYR A 26 -5.06 -0.73 -39.12
CA TYR A 26 -5.47 -1.29 -40.39
C TYR A 26 -5.57 -0.17 -41.45
N SER A 27 -4.80 -0.30 -42.52
CA SER A 27 -4.87 0.55 -43.70
C SER A 27 -4.82 -0.32 -44.97
N ASN A 28 -5.36 0.17 -46.09
CA ASN A 28 -5.59 -0.62 -47.31
C ASN A 28 -4.33 -1.33 -47.85
N ASP A 29 -3.13 -0.82 -47.55
CA ASP A 29 -1.86 -1.41 -48.00
C ASP A 29 -1.01 -1.98 -46.84
N TRP A 30 -1.32 -1.63 -45.57
CA TRP A 30 -0.42 -1.83 -44.43
C TRP A 30 -1.19 -2.27 -43.17
N HIS A 31 -0.67 -3.31 -42.52
CA HIS A 31 -1.17 -3.83 -41.25
C HIS A 31 -0.05 -3.71 -40.23
N GLU A 32 -0.25 -2.91 -39.19
CA GLU A 32 0.74 -2.73 -38.15
C GLU A 32 0.19 -3.18 -36.81
N PHE A 33 1.01 -3.94 -36.10
CA PHE A 33 0.72 -4.36 -34.75
C PHE A 33 1.84 -3.94 -33.82
N ASN A 34 1.47 -3.16 -32.82
CA ASN A 34 2.40 -2.49 -31.93
C ASN A 34 2.18 -2.97 -30.51
N TYR A 35 3.29 -3.30 -29.84
CA TYR A 35 3.31 -3.61 -28.42
C TYR A 35 4.38 -2.79 -27.72
N SER A 36 4.08 -2.35 -26.50
CA SER A 36 5.00 -1.59 -25.68
C SER A 36 4.92 -2.04 -24.22
N LEU A 37 6.08 -2.07 -23.58
CA LEU A 37 6.22 -2.32 -22.16
C LEU A 37 7.18 -1.27 -21.60
N ASN A 38 6.72 -0.54 -20.58
CA ASN A 38 7.50 0.52 -19.96
C ASN A 38 7.42 0.39 -18.43
N GLY A 39 8.56 0.42 -17.75
CA GLY A 39 8.66 0.30 -16.31
C GLY A 39 9.98 0.86 -15.80
N GLY A 40 10.20 0.75 -14.50
CA GLY A 40 11.40 1.21 -13.81
C GLY A 40 11.88 0.18 -12.79
N VAL A 41 13.17 0.29 -12.46
CA VAL A 41 13.81 -0.51 -11.42
C VAL A 41 14.54 0.44 -10.48
N VAL A 42 14.35 0.26 -9.19
CA VAL A 42 14.99 1.07 -8.15
C VAL A 42 15.78 0.15 -7.23
N ALA A 43 17.07 0.45 -7.06
CA ALA A 43 17.92 -0.18 -6.06
C ALA A 43 18.05 0.75 -4.85
N HIS A 44 17.78 0.23 -3.64
CA HIS A 44 17.80 0.98 -2.39
C HIS A 44 18.32 0.08 -1.25
N ALA A 45 18.48 0.63 -0.04
CA ALA A 45 19.01 -0.10 1.11
C ALA A 45 18.20 -1.35 1.51
N GLY A 46 16.92 -1.40 1.12
CA GLY A 46 16.03 -2.54 1.36
C GLY A 46 16.01 -3.58 0.24
N GLY A 47 16.76 -3.38 -0.86
CA GLY A 47 16.82 -4.30 -1.98
C GLY A 47 16.51 -3.64 -3.33
N ILE A 48 15.80 -4.38 -4.19
CA ILE A 48 15.41 -3.94 -5.53
C ILE A 48 13.88 -3.98 -5.61
N THR A 49 13.28 -2.87 -6.05
CA THR A 49 11.85 -2.76 -6.29
C THR A 49 11.58 -2.41 -7.74
N LEU A 50 10.67 -3.18 -8.35
CA LEU A 50 10.13 -2.89 -9.68
C LEU A 50 9.01 -1.87 -9.57
N THR A 51 8.90 -0.99 -10.55
CA THR A 51 7.91 0.08 -10.51
C THR A 51 7.42 0.46 -11.90
N GLN A 52 6.30 1.16 -11.95
CA GLN A 52 5.90 1.91 -13.13
C GLN A 52 7.02 2.89 -13.56
N PRO A 53 6.99 3.42 -14.80
CA PRO A 53 8.03 4.32 -15.28
C PRO A 53 8.29 5.48 -14.32
N LEU A 54 9.56 5.67 -13.96
CA LEU A 54 9.98 6.68 -12.99
C LEU A 54 9.79 8.09 -13.57
N GLY A 55 9.42 9.04 -12.72
CA GLY A 55 9.44 10.46 -13.04
C GLY A 55 10.72 11.14 -12.59
N ASP A 56 10.75 12.47 -12.72
CA ASP A 56 11.88 13.31 -12.31
C ASP A 56 12.15 13.27 -10.79
N THR A 57 11.13 12.99 -9.98
CA THR A 57 11.23 12.96 -8.51
C THR A 57 10.25 11.93 -8.00
N ASN A 58 10.76 11.04 -7.15
CA ASN A 58 10.09 9.80 -6.79
C ASN A 58 10.05 9.64 -5.28
N ILE A 59 9.09 8.89 -4.78
CA ILE A 59 9.00 8.55 -3.36
C ILE A 59 9.05 7.02 -3.23
N LEU A 60 10.01 6.53 -2.45
CA LEU A 60 10.09 5.13 -2.05
C LEU A 60 9.21 4.93 -0.82
N ILE A 61 8.16 4.14 -0.97
CA ILE A 61 7.31 3.71 0.13
C ILE A 61 7.93 2.46 0.74
N LYS A 62 8.10 2.48 2.06
CA LYS A 62 8.56 1.34 2.85
C LYS A 62 7.50 1.03 3.89
N ALA A 63 6.89 -0.14 3.79
CA ALA A 63 5.91 -0.66 4.73
C ALA A 63 6.23 -2.14 4.97
N ASN A 64 7.20 -2.42 5.83
CA ASN A 64 7.71 -3.78 6.06
C ASN A 64 6.56 -4.75 6.36
N ASP A 65 6.64 -5.99 5.86
CA ASP A 65 5.64 -7.04 6.11
C ASP A 65 4.22 -6.72 5.60
N ALA A 66 4.06 -5.63 4.83
CA ALA A 66 2.79 -5.07 4.44
C ALA A 66 2.67 -5.13 2.90
N ASN A 67 2.19 -6.28 2.42
CA ASN A 67 2.16 -6.66 1.00
C ASN A 67 0.85 -6.20 0.31
N ASN A 68 0.92 -5.94 -1.00
CA ASN A 68 -0.25 -5.65 -1.85
C ASN A 68 -1.16 -4.50 -1.37
N ILE A 69 -0.61 -3.55 -0.63
CA ILE A 69 -1.34 -2.40 -0.12
C ILE A 69 -1.40 -1.34 -1.22
N LYS A 70 -2.61 -0.86 -1.50
CA LYS A 70 -2.83 0.20 -2.48
C LYS A 70 -2.38 1.54 -1.92
N VAL A 71 -1.73 2.32 -2.77
CA VAL A 71 -1.38 3.70 -2.44
C VAL A 71 -2.55 4.61 -2.87
N GLU A 72 -3.02 5.47 -1.97
CA GLU A 72 -4.10 6.41 -2.30
C GLU A 72 -3.66 7.39 -3.39
N ASN A 73 -4.61 7.78 -4.25
CA ASN A 73 -4.37 8.70 -5.37
C ASN A 73 -3.31 8.23 -6.38
N ALA A 74 -2.97 6.94 -6.36
CA ALA A 74 -1.93 6.34 -7.17
C ALA A 74 -2.43 5.05 -7.85
N ASN A 75 -2.99 5.21 -9.05
CA ASN A 75 -3.64 4.11 -9.77
C ASN A 75 -2.66 2.99 -10.14
N GLY A 76 -3.00 1.77 -9.75
CA GLY A 76 -2.25 0.56 -10.09
C GLY A 76 -0.91 0.43 -9.35
N ILE A 77 -0.66 1.23 -8.31
CA ILE A 77 0.55 1.13 -7.48
C ILE A 77 0.19 0.39 -6.19
N LEU A 78 0.87 -0.72 -5.95
CA LEU A 78 0.72 -1.53 -4.74
C LEU A 78 2.09 -1.92 -4.19
N THR A 79 2.20 -2.09 -2.87
CA THR A 79 3.42 -2.62 -2.25
C THR A 79 3.74 -4.03 -2.74
N ASP A 80 5.02 -4.30 -3.00
CA ASP A 80 5.56 -5.60 -3.36
C ASP A 80 5.51 -6.58 -2.18
N ASN A 81 5.99 -7.81 -2.40
CA ASN A 81 5.97 -8.85 -1.36
C ASN A 81 6.89 -8.53 -0.17
N ASN A 82 7.81 -7.58 -0.33
CA ASN A 82 8.73 -7.13 0.70
C ASN A 82 8.22 -5.82 1.37
N GLY A 83 7.05 -5.32 0.97
CA GLY A 83 6.47 -4.11 1.53
C GLY A 83 6.94 -2.80 0.89
N TYR A 84 7.55 -2.85 -0.30
CA TYR A 84 8.05 -1.66 -1.00
C TYR A 84 7.19 -1.28 -2.20
N ALA A 85 7.04 0.02 -2.42
CA ALA A 85 6.47 0.58 -3.64
C ALA A 85 7.20 1.87 -4.01
N VAL A 86 7.15 2.26 -5.28
CA VAL A 86 7.69 3.56 -5.70
C VAL A 86 6.56 4.38 -6.32
N LEU A 87 6.35 5.58 -5.77
CA LEU A 87 5.48 6.58 -6.35
C LEU A 87 6.28 7.38 -7.38
N PRO A 88 5.95 7.29 -8.69
CA PRO A 88 6.75 7.87 -9.76
C PRO A 88 6.52 9.39 -9.93
N PHE A 89 5.70 10.00 -9.09
CA PHE A 89 5.40 11.42 -9.14
C PHE A 89 5.43 12.03 -7.74
N ALA A 90 6.14 13.15 -7.63
CA ALA A 90 6.12 13.99 -6.43
C ALA A 90 6.39 15.46 -6.80
N SER A 91 5.73 16.36 -6.09
CA SER A 91 5.99 17.80 -6.20
C SER A 91 7.27 18.17 -5.46
N THR A 92 8.26 18.68 -6.17
CA THR A 92 9.53 19.11 -5.58
C THR A 92 9.35 20.33 -4.68
N TYR A 93 10.11 20.39 -3.58
CA TYR A 93 10.09 21.48 -2.59
C TYR A 93 8.71 21.75 -1.98
N LYS A 94 7.80 20.78 -2.05
CA LYS A 94 6.45 20.85 -1.51
C LYS A 94 6.18 19.63 -0.64
N ASN A 95 5.22 19.79 0.26
CA ASN A 95 4.73 18.66 1.03
C ASN A 95 3.92 17.72 0.13
N ASN A 96 4.31 16.45 0.09
CA ASN A 96 3.61 15.38 -0.59
C ASN A 96 3.01 14.45 0.45
N ARG A 97 1.69 14.38 0.48
CA ARG A 97 0.93 13.45 1.32
C ARG A 97 0.92 12.07 0.65
N VAL A 98 1.64 11.12 1.24
CA VAL A 98 1.63 9.71 0.88
C VAL A 98 0.68 9.00 1.84
N SER A 99 -0.25 8.22 1.31
CA SER A 99 -1.25 7.54 2.14
C SER A 99 -1.49 6.13 1.61
N LEU A 100 -1.66 5.19 2.52
CA LEU A 100 -1.93 3.79 2.22
C LEU A 100 -3.40 3.48 2.49
N ASP A 101 -4.04 2.75 1.58
CA ASP A 101 -5.43 2.35 1.71
C ASP A 101 -5.57 1.22 2.74
N VAL A 102 -6.12 1.56 3.91
CA VAL A 102 -6.33 0.62 5.02
C VAL A 102 -7.28 -0.52 4.67
N ASN A 103 -8.13 -0.36 3.66
CA ASN A 103 -9.05 -1.42 3.23
C ASN A 103 -8.34 -2.51 2.41
N SER A 104 -7.11 -2.24 1.97
CA SER A 104 -6.26 -3.20 1.27
C SER A 104 -5.25 -3.91 2.17
N LEU A 105 -5.25 -3.59 3.48
CA LEU A 105 -4.44 -4.29 4.47
C LEU A 105 -4.99 -5.69 4.74
N GLU A 106 -4.10 -6.64 4.99
CA GLU A 106 -4.48 -7.93 5.58
C GLU A 106 -5.02 -7.71 7.01
N GLU A 107 -5.92 -8.58 7.49
CA GLU A 107 -6.62 -8.39 8.77
C GLU A 107 -5.68 -8.34 10.00
N ASN A 108 -4.53 -8.99 9.88
CA ASN A 108 -3.48 -9.12 10.89
C ASN A 108 -2.38 -8.05 10.76
N ILE A 109 -2.56 -7.02 9.94
CA ILE A 109 -1.58 -5.94 9.78
C ILE A 109 -2.21 -4.61 10.20
N GLU A 110 -1.47 -3.87 11.02
CA GLU A 110 -1.81 -2.52 11.44
C GLU A 110 -0.68 -1.56 11.08
N LEU A 111 -1.04 -0.33 10.72
CA LEU A 111 -0.10 0.75 10.46
C LEU A 111 -0.14 1.74 11.63
N GLU A 112 1.02 2.10 12.20
CA GLU A 112 1.10 3.14 13.24
C GLU A 112 0.58 4.49 12.70
N ASN A 113 0.92 4.79 11.45
CA ASN A 113 0.43 5.95 10.71
C ASN A 113 0.00 5.50 9.32
N THR A 114 -1.18 5.90 8.88
CA THR A 114 -1.69 5.60 7.53
C THR A 114 -1.27 6.66 6.50
N ILE A 115 -0.76 7.80 6.98
CA ILE A 115 -0.38 8.95 6.18
C ILE A 115 1.02 9.42 6.59
N ILE A 116 1.89 9.65 5.61
CA ILE A 116 3.22 10.22 5.79
C ILE A 116 3.40 11.41 4.85
N ASN A 117 4.04 12.46 5.34
CA ASN A 117 4.31 13.68 4.59
C ASN A 117 5.81 13.77 4.30
N VAL A 118 6.17 13.94 3.03
CA VAL A 118 7.58 14.06 2.61
C VAL A 118 7.79 15.29 1.72
N VAL A 119 8.97 15.89 1.79
CA VAL A 119 9.35 17.08 1.00
C VAL A 119 10.59 16.77 0.16
N PRO A 120 10.43 16.27 -1.07
CA PRO A 120 11.56 15.88 -1.91
C PRO A 120 12.18 17.09 -2.63
N THR A 121 13.50 17.06 -2.83
CA THR A 121 14.20 17.95 -3.76
C THR A 121 14.13 17.41 -5.18
N LYS A 122 14.47 18.23 -6.18
CA LYS A 122 14.52 17.79 -7.58
C LYS A 122 15.48 16.60 -7.74
N GLY A 123 15.02 15.55 -8.43
CA GLY A 123 15.84 14.35 -8.67
C GLY A 123 15.91 13.38 -7.50
N ALA A 124 15.27 13.68 -6.36
CA ALA A 124 15.37 12.84 -5.18
C ALA A 124 14.48 11.59 -5.29
N LEU A 125 14.97 10.52 -4.67
CA LEU A 125 14.18 9.37 -4.24
C LEU A 125 14.07 9.45 -2.71
N VAL A 126 12.95 9.96 -2.20
CA VAL A 126 12.76 10.12 -0.75
C VAL A 126 12.02 8.93 -0.18
N GLU A 127 12.45 8.43 0.98
CA GLU A 127 11.77 7.34 1.68
C GLU A 127 10.59 7.85 2.52
N ALA A 128 9.42 7.23 2.36
CA ALA A 128 8.25 7.35 3.23
C ALA A 128 8.10 6.04 4.01
N ASN A 129 8.48 6.06 5.29
CA ASN A 129 8.58 4.88 6.14
C ASN A 129 7.34 4.67 7.01
N PHE A 130 6.47 3.75 6.59
CA PHE A 130 5.30 3.29 7.32
C PHE A 130 5.68 2.17 8.28
N LYS A 131 5.52 2.44 9.58
CA LYS A 131 5.69 1.40 10.59
C LYS A 131 4.48 0.50 10.63
N THR A 132 4.75 -0.78 10.54
CA THR A 132 3.77 -1.86 10.45
C THR A 132 3.89 -2.72 11.70
N ASN A 133 2.74 -3.10 12.25
CA ASN A 133 2.64 -4.01 13.38
C ASN A 133 1.85 -5.23 12.91
N ILE A 134 2.40 -6.41 13.14
CA ILE A 134 1.74 -7.67 12.83
C ILE A 134 1.00 -8.15 14.08
N GLY A 135 -0.31 -8.32 13.96
CA GLY A 135 -1.14 -9.04 14.90
C GLY A 135 -2.62 -8.73 14.75
N TYR A 136 -3.44 -9.58 15.35
CA TYR A 136 -4.89 -9.46 15.30
C TYR A 136 -5.37 -8.38 16.25
N ARG A 137 -6.48 -7.75 15.87
CA ARG A 137 -7.23 -6.85 16.72
C ARG A 137 -8.50 -7.54 17.20
N ALA A 138 -8.79 -7.44 18.49
CA ALA A 138 -10.03 -7.96 19.05
C ALA A 138 -10.61 -6.98 20.07
N MET A 139 -11.94 -6.86 20.05
CA MET A 139 -12.69 -6.30 21.15
C MET A 139 -13.13 -7.47 22.03
N VAL A 140 -12.63 -7.52 23.26
CA VAL A 140 -12.90 -8.60 24.22
C VAL A 140 -13.68 -8.04 25.39
N THR A 141 -14.71 -8.74 25.84
CA THR A 141 -15.41 -8.41 27.09
C THR A 141 -14.85 -9.26 28.22
N LEU A 142 -14.28 -8.61 29.24
CA LEU A 142 -13.66 -9.26 30.40
C LEU A 142 -14.61 -9.28 31.60
N SER A 143 -14.69 -10.43 32.26
CA SER A 143 -15.39 -10.61 33.53
C SER A 143 -14.51 -11.39 34.50
N LYS A 144 -14.69 -11.11 35.80
CA LYS A 144 -14.08 -11.91 36.87
C LYS A 144 -14.73 -13.30 36.93
N LYS A 145 -14.08 -14.25 37.62
CA LYS A 145 -14.61 -15.62 37.84
C LYS A 145 -16.00 -15.63 38.50
N ASP A 146 -16.36 -14.60 39.24
CA ASP A 146 -17.66 -14.42 39.90
C ASP A 146 -18.72 -13.74 39.01
N GLY A 147 -18.38 -13.42 37.75
CA GLY A 147 -19.24 -12.70 36.81
C GLY A 147 -19.22 -11.18 36.95
N ALA A 148 -18.47 -10.63 37.91
CA ALA A 148 -18.36 -9.18 38.07
C ALA A 148 -17.55 -8.54 36.93
N ILE A 149 -17.96 -7.34 36.52
CA ILE A 149 -17.32 -6.57 35.45
C ILE A 149 -15.95 -6.05 35.92
N ILE A 150 -14.95 -6.08 35.05
CA ILE A 150 -13.65 -5.47 35.32
C ILE A 150 -13.79 -3.93 35.30
N PRO A 151 -13.28 -3.21 36.31
CA PRO A 151 -13.50 -1.77 36.42
C PRO A 151 -12.83 -1.00 35.27
N PHE A 152 -13.44 0.13 34.92
CA PHE A 152 -12.88 1.09 33.97
C PHE A 152 -11.47 1.52 34.38
N GLY A 153 -10.57 1.63 33.40
CA GLY A 153 -9.18 2.05 33.62
C GLY A 153 -8.26 0.94 34.11
N ALA A 154 -8.74 -0.30 34.27
CA ALA A 154 -7.87 -1.43 34.49
C ALA A 154 -6.97 -1.65 33.27
N MET A 155 -5.70 -1.98 33.53
CA MET A 155 -4.72 -2.27 32.47
C MET A 155 -4.68 -3.78 32.23
N VAL A 156 -4.84 -4.18 30.98
CA VAL A 156 -4.61 -5.54 30.51
C VAL A 156 -3.22 -5.57 29.89
N VAL A 157 -2.37 -6.48 30.34
CA VAL A 157 -1.01 -6.66 29.83
C VAL A 157 -0.82 -8.12 29.48
N ASP A 158 -0.37 -8.38 28.26
CA ASP A 158 0.20 -9.66 27.85
C ASP A 158 1.72 -9.59 28.08
N GLU A 159 2.20 -10.27 29.12
CA GLU A 159 3.61 -10.29 29.51
C GLU A 159 4.51 -10.96 28.45
N GLU A 160 3.98 -11.83 27.59
CA GLU A 160 4.78 -12.49 26.55
C GLU A 160 5.00 -11.61 25.33
N ARG A 161 4.02 -10.79 24.96
CA ARG A 161 4.01 -10.05 23.68
C ARG A 161 4.10 -8.55 23.81
N SER A 162 4.23 -8.02 25.02
CA SER A 162 4.23 -6.56 25.29
C SER A 162 2.98 -5.86 24.72
N VAL A 163 1.87 -6.61 24.60
CA VAL A 163 0.58 -6.08 24.17
C VAL A 163 -0.13 -5.53 25.40
N SER A 164 -0.70 -4.34 25.29
CA SER A 164 -1.45 -3.73 26.39
C SER A 164 -2.73 -3.06 25.91
N GLY A 165 -3.74 -3.08 26.76
CA GLY A 165 -5.04 -2.47 26.52
C GLY A 165 -5.62 -1.88 27.80
N ILE A 166 -6.50 -0.90 27.67
CA ILE A 166 -7.21 -0.30 28.80
C ILE A 166 -8.67 -0.73 28.74
N VAL A 167 -9.18 -1.20 29.87
CA VAL A 167 -10.59 -1.59 30.00
C VAL A 167 -11.46 -0.34 30.00
N GLY A 168 -12.37 -0.28 29.04
CA GLY A 168 -13.41 0.74 28.93
C GLY A 168 -14.67 0.36 29.70
N ASP A 169 -15.78 1.01 29.33
CA ASP A 169 -17.07 0.77 29.98
C ASP A 169 -17.58 -0.66 29.70
N ASN A 170 -18.32 -1.21 30.68
CA ASN A 170 -18.86 -2.58 30.64
C ASN A 170 -17.81 -3.70 30.53
N GLY A 171 -16.54 -3.43 30.89
CA GLY A 171 -15.49 -4.46 30.89
C GLY A 171 -14.93 -4.77 29.49
N ASN A 172 -15.24 -3.94 28.49
CA ASN A 172 -14.71 -4.11 27.14
C ASN A 172 -13.27 -3.61 27.04
N VAL A 173 -12.41 -4.36 26.37
CA VAL A 173 -11.02 -3.96 26.07
C VAL A 173 -10.73 -4.17 24.59
N PHE A 174 -10.13 -3.15 23.98
CA PHE A 174 -9.55 -3.27 22.66
C PHE A 174 -8.09 -3.68 22.79
N ILE A 175 -7.71 -4.76 22.12
CA ILE A 175 -6.35 -5.29 22.13
C ILE A 175 -5.90 -5.43 20.67
N SER A 176 -4.74 -4.87 20.33
CA SER A 176 -4.08 -5.03 19.03
C SER A 176 -2.78 -5.82 19.17
N GLY A 177 -2.27 -6.41 18.08
CA GLY A 177 -1.03 -7.19 18.14
C GLY A 177 -1.18 -8.61 18.71
N LEU A 178 -2.42 -9.14 18.78
CA LEU A 178 -2.66 -10.50 19.28
C LEU A 178 -2.07 -11.55 18.33
N ALA A 179 -1.56 -12.66 18.88
CA ALA A 179 -1.18 -13.79 18.07
C ALA A 179 -2.40 -14.44 17.40
N THR A 180 -2.16 -15.08 16.25
CA THR A 180 -3.09 -16.06 15.68
C THR A 180 -3.34 -17.17 16.70
N CYS A 181 -4.58 -17.33 17.15
CA CYS A 181 -5.00 -18.59 17.78
C CYS A 181 -5.04 -19.68 16.69
N TRP A 182 -4.27 -20.75 16.86
CA TRP A 182 -4.39 -22.02 16.13
C TRP A 182 -4.68 -23.13 17.14
#